data_AF-A0A537ZS61-F1
#
_entry.id   AF-A0A537ZS61-F1
#
_cell.length_a   1.000
_cell.length_b   1.000
_cell.length_c   1.000
_cell.angle_alpha   90.00
_cell.angle_beta   90.00
_cell.angle_gamma   90.00
#
_symmetry.space_group_name_H-M   'P 1'
#
loop_
_entity.id
_entity.type
_entity.pdbx_description
1 polymer ?
#
loop_
_entity_poly.entity_id
_entity_poly.type
_entity_poly.pdbx_seq_one_letter_code
_entity_poly.pdbx_strand_id
1 'polypeptide(L)'
;MQLNVLAAAVAASLPLHGTVVPGTSLGGLRLGDTPRRVTRVWGPKFGVCSGCARTTWYFNYSPYAPQGAAVEFRARRVVALYTLWSPTGWRTTQGLKTGDLAAQVTSVYGPLTRLECGTYEAYQLPHMNAVTAFYVFGGSVWGFGLSRRSVPLCR
;
A
#
# COMPACT_ATOMS: atom_id res chain seq x y z
N MET A 1 24.93 -20.52 34.99
CA MET A 1 24.12 -19.28 34.92
C MET A 1 23.38 -19.31 33.59
N GLN A 2 22.11 -19.73 33.56
CA GLN A 2 21.31 -19.80 32.33
C GLN A 2 20.73 -18.40 32.05
N LEU A 3 21.08 -17.80 30.91
CA LEU A 3 20.42 -16.59 30.43
C LEU A 3 19.06 -16.98 29.82
N ASN A 4 17.97 -16.59 30.49
CA ASN A 4 16.64 -16.60 29.89
C ASN A 4 16.49 -15.39 28.97
N VAL A 5 16.51 -15.60 27.66
CA VAL A 5 16.18 -14.56 26.67
C VAL A 5 14.66 -14.47 26.55
N LEU A 6 14.07 -13.44 27.17
CA LEU A 6 12.66 -13.08 26.94
C LEU A 6 12.55 -12.47 25.54
N ALA A 7 12.02 -13.23 24.59
CA ALA A 7 11.68 -12.70 23.27
C ALA A 7 10.49 -11.74 23.41
N ALA A 8 10.74 -10.42 23.31
CA ALA A 8 9.68 -9.43 23.25
C ALA A 8 8.80 -9.70 22.01
N ALA A 9 7.51 -9.95 22.22
CA ALA A 9 6.56 -10.08 21.13
C ALA A 9 6.40 -8.71 20.47
N VAL A 10 7.03 -8.53 19.30
CA VAL A 10 6.77 -7.37 18.45
C VAL A 10 5.32 -7.46 17.98
N ALA A 11 4.47 -6.58 18.50
CA ALA A 11 3.08 -6.49 18.07
C ALA A 11 3.05 -6.13 16.59
N ALA A 12 2.45 -7.00 15.76
CA ALA A 12 2.23 -6.69 14.36
C ALA A 12 1.32 -5.46 14.25
N SER A 13 1.77 -4.46 13.51
CA SER A 13 1.02 -3.24 13.23
C SER A 13 1.34 -2.77 11.82
N LEU A 14 0.49 -1.91 11.26
CA LEU A 14 0.83 -1.21 10.04
C LEU A 14 2.16 -0.45 10.23
N PRO A 15 3.13 -0.54 9.32
CA PRO A 15 4.37 0.20 9.44
C PRO A 15 4.10 1.70 9.36
N LEU A 16 4.71 2.49 10.26
CA LEU A 16 4.64 3.95 10.22
C LEU A 16 5.29 4.52 8.96
N HIS A 17 6.42 3.92 8.55
CA HIS A 17 7.16 4.28 7.34
C HIS A 17 7.25 3.05 6.43
N GLY A 18 6.18 2.80 5.67
CA GLY A 18 6.10 1.62 4.83
C GLY A 18 7.03 1.65 3.62
N THR A 19 7.61 0.50 3.28
CA THR A 19 8.40 0.32 2.06
C THR A 19 7.57 -0.30 0.95
N VAL A 20 7.69 0.26 -0.25
CA VAL A 20 7.14 -0.27 -1.50
C VAL A 20 8.26 -0.87 -2.32
N VAL A 21 8.12 -2.14 -2.66
CA VAL A 21 8.99 -2.83 -3.62
C VAL A 21 8.16 -3.00 -4.89
N PRO A 22 8.39 -2.19 -5.94
CA PRO A 22 7.56 -2.22 -7.14
C PRO A 22 7.36 -3.63 -7.69
N GLY A 23 6.10 -3.97 -7.98
CA GLY A 23 5.68 -5.27 -8.54
C GLY A 23 5.68 -6.42 -7.55
N THR A 24 6.19 -6.22 -6.34
CA THR A 24 6.46 -7.31 -5.38
C THR A 24 5.65 -7.15 -4.10
N SER A 25 5.82 -6.04 -3.38
CA SER A 25 5.20 -5.86 -2.06
C SER A 25 4.95 -4.40 -1.68
N LEU A 26 3.95 -4.18 -0.83
CA LEU A 26 3.65 -2.91 -0.19
C LEU A 26 3.58 -3.14 1.32
N GLY A 27 4.41 -2.44 2.09
CA GLY A 27 4.46 -2.59 3.55
C GLY A 27 4.75 -4.02 4.02
N GLY A 28 5.49 -4.81 3.23
CA GLY A 28 5.80 -6.21 3.53
C GLY A 28 4.73 -7.24 3.13
N LEU A 29 3.58 -6.81 2.61
CA LEU A 29 2.53 -7.68 2.05
C LEU A 29 2.64 -7.82 0.55
N ARG A 30 2.22 -8.97 0.03
CA ARG A 30 2.26 -9.32 -1.40
C ARG A 30 0.87 -9.62 -1.94
N LEU A 31 0.72 -9.48 -3.25
CA LEU A 31 -0.45 -10.01 -3.96
C LEU A 31 -0.51 -11.53 -3.77
N GLY A 32 -1.70 -12.07 -3.50
CA GLY A 32 -1.90 -13.50 -3.20
C GLY A 32 -1.76 -13.89 -1.72
N ASP A 33 -1.32 -12.98 -0.86
CA ASP A 33 -1.31 -13.23 0.59
C ASP A 33 -2.70 -13.56 1.11
N THR A 34 -2.75 -14.34 2.20
CA THR A 34 -4.01 -14.70 2.87
C THR A 34 -4.36 -13.68 3.95
N PRO A 35 -5.64 -13.58 4.36
CA PRO A 35 -6.04 -12.81 5.53
C PRO A 35 -5.17 -13.06 6.77
N ARG A 36 -4.79 -14.32 7.03
CA ARG A 36 -3.87 -14.70 8.12
C ARG A 36 -2.47 -14.09 7.98
N ARG A 37 -1.95 -13.98 6.75
CA ARG A 37 -0.68 -13.30 6.51
C ARG A 37 -0.82 -11.79 6.73
N VAL A 38 -1.93 -11.20 6.28
CA VAL A 38 -2.24 -9.78 6.50
C VAL A 38 -2.25 -9.44 7.98
N THR A 39 -3.01 -10.17 8.80
CA THR A 39 -3.11 -9.87 10.24
C THR A 39 -1.82 -10.12 11.01
N ARG A 40 -0.96 -11.01 10.52
CA ARG A 40 0.37 -11.23 11.09
C ARG A 40 1.38 -10.14 10.73
N VAL A 41 1.21 -9.45 9.61
CA VAL A 41 2.15 -8.42 9.15
C VAL A 41 1.69 -7.03 9.57
N TRP A 42 0.41 -6.71 9.39
CA TRP A 42 -0.16 -5.38 9.70
C TRP A 42 -1.00 -5.34 10.99
N GLY A 43 -1.12 -6.48 11.67
CA GLY A 43 -1.85 -6.59 12.92
C GLY A 43 -3.31 -6.99 12.76
N PRO A 44 -3.99 -7.34 13.86
CA PRO A 44 -5.38 -7.79 13.82
C PRO A 44 -6.40 -6.65 13.82
N LYS A 45 -5.96 -5.40 14.01
CA LYS A 45 -6.86 -4.23 14.13
C LYS A 45 -7.06 -3.59 12.76
N PHE A 46 -8.25 -3.77 12.19
CA PHE A 46 -8.66 -3.16 10.93
C PHE A 46 -10.17 -2.89 10.91
N GLY A 47 -10.59 -1.89 10.15
CA GLY A 47 -11.98 -1.70 9.74
C GLY A 47 -12.30 -2.52 8.50
N VAL A 48 -13.56 -2.90 8.31
CA VAL A 48 -14.04 -3.55 7.08
C VAL A 48 -14.94 -2.58 6.34
N CYS A 49 -14.70 -2.41 5.04
CA CYS A 49 -15.58 -1.61 4.20
C CYS A 49 -16.95 -2.27 4.07
N SER A 50 -18.03 -1.56 4.42
CA SER A 50 -19.41 -2.06 4.34
C SER A 50 -20.04 -1.94 2.95
N GLY A 51 -19.56 -1.02 2.11
CA GLY A 51 -20.14 -0.72 0.79
C GLY A 51 -19.21 -1.02 -0.40
N CYS A 52 -18.05 -1.62 -0.17
CA CYS A 52 -17.09 -1.88 -1.24
C CYS A 52 -17.50 -3.12 -2.05
N ALA A 53 -17.34 -3.04 -3.38
CA ALA A 53 -17.58 -4.17 -4.29
C ALA A 53 -16.73 -5.41 -3.98
N ARG A 54 -15.62 -5.23 -3.23
CA ARG A 54 -14.76 -6.30 -2.73
C ARG A 54 -14.59 -6.14 -1.23
N THR A 55 -14.31 -7.26 -0.56
CA THR A 55 -13.88 -7.21 0.83
C THR A 55 -12.61 -6.37 0.91
N THR A 56 -12.71 -5.24 1.60
CA THR A 56 -11.61 -4.30 1.82
C THR A 56 -11.40 -4.12 3.31
N TRP A 57 -10.16 -4.29 3.75
CA TRP A 57 -9.74 -4.00 5.12
C TRP A 57 -8.96 -2.69 5.16
N TYR A 58 -9.28 -1.84 6.13
CA TYR A 58 -8.62 -0.56 6.37
C TYR A 58 -7.81 -0.63 7.66
N PHE A 59 -6.53 -0.30 7.54
CA PHE A 59 -5.58 -0.22 8.64
C PHE A 59 -5.25 1.26 8.83
N ASN A 60 -5.94 1.92 9.75
CA ASN A 60 -5.70 3.31 10.08
C ASN A 60 -4.69 3.43 11.23
N TYR A 61 -3.85 4.47 11.22
CA TYR A 61 -2.87 4.66 12.28
C TYR A 61 -3.48 4.99 13.64
N SER A 62 -4.64 5.65 13.64
CA SER A 62 -5.43 5.91 14.84
C SER A 62 -6.92 5.72 14.54
N PRO A 63 -7.74 5.42 15.56
CA PRO A 63 -9.18 5.35 15.39
C PRO A 63 -9.72 6.62 14.73
N TYR A 64 -10.61 6.45 13.75
CA TYR A 64 -11.27 7.54 13.00
C TYR A 64 -10.34 8.43 12.15
N ALA A 65 -9.02 8.22 12.16
CA ALA A 65 -8.13 8.92 11.26
C ALA A 65 -8.17 8.31 9.86
N PRO A 66 -8.19 9.13 8.80
CA PRO A 66 -8.30 8.63 7.44
C PRO A 66 -6.98 8.02 6.93
N GLN A 67 -5.82 8.37 7.52
CA GLN A 67 -4.50 7.92 7.09
C GLN A 67 -4.19 6.47 7.46
N GLY A 68 -3.52 5.77 6.54
CA GLY A 68 -3.11 4.39 6.76
C GLY A 68 -2.88 3.62 5.46
N ALA A 69 -3.34 2.37 5.41
CA ALA A 69 -3.32 1.54 4.22
C ALA A 69 -4.53 0.61 4.15
N ALA A 70 -4.78 0.07 2.97
CA ALA A 70 -5.89 -0.84 2.71
C ALA A 70 -5.43 -2.11 1.98
N VAL A 71 -6.23 -3.15 2.15
CA VAL A 71 -6.07 -4.44 1.49
C VAL A 71 -7.41 -4.85 0.87
N GLU A 72 -7.42 -5.16 -0.42
CA GLU A 72 -8.55 -5.78 -1.08
C GLU A 72 -8.35 -7.28 -1.28
N PHE A 73 -9.43 -8.03 -1.13
CA PHE A 73 -9.44 -9.47 -1.34
C PHE A 73 -10.37 -9.89 -2.48
N ARG A 74 -9.95 -10.94 -3.20
CA ARG A 74 -10.81 -11.75 -4.07
C ARG A 74 -10.50 -13.22 -3.80
N ALA A 75 -11.54 -14.03 -3.58
CA ALA A 75 -11.38 -15.45 -3.23
C ALA A 75 -10.39 -15.69 -2.06
N ARG A 76 -10.46 -14.85 -1.00
CA ARG A 76 -9.59 -14.88 0.20
C ARG A 76 -8.09 -14.70 -0.10
N ARG A 77 -7.76 -14.02 -1.20
CA ARG A 77 -6.39 -13.68 -1.59
C ARG A 77 -6.28 -12.18 -1.83
N VAL A 78 -5.19 -11.58 -1.38
CA VAL A 78 -4.89 -10.18 -1.64
C VAL A 78 -4.81 -9.93 -3.15
N VAL A 79 -5.54 -8.94 -3.64
CA VAL A 79 -5.53 -8.53 -5.05
C VAL A 79 -5.18 -7.06 -5.26
N ALA A 80 -5.29 -6.25 -4.21
CA ALA A 80 -4.73 -4.90 -4.18
C ALA A 80 -4.29 -4.53 -2.75
N LEU A 81 -3.26 -3.68 -2.70
CA LEU A 81 -2.71 -3.03 -1.51
C LEU A 81 -2.52 -1.56 -1.87
N TYR A 82 -2.90 -0.63 -1.00
CA TYR A 82 -2.70 0.79 -1.27
C TYR A 82 -2.66 1.62 0.00
N THR A 83 -1.97 2.76 -0.04
CA THR A 83 -1.96 3.75 1.03
C THR A 83 -3.25 4.57 1.04
N LEU A 84 -3.64 5.07 2.20
CA LEU A 84 -4.82 5.92 2.41
C LEU A 84 -4.40 7.30 2.89
N TRP A 85 -4.94 8.35 2.27
CA TRP A 85 -4.85 9.73 2.75
C TRP A 85 -3.44 10.27 3.02
N SER A 86 -2.46 9.93 2.19
CA SER A 86 -1.06 10.40 2.29
C SER A 86 -0.39 10.09 3.63
N PRO A 87 -0.12 8.81 3.91
CA PRO A 87 0.63 8.44 5.10
C PRO A 87 2.10 8.87 4.95
N THR A 88 2.62 9.62 5.92
CA THR A 88 3.96 10.19 5.82
C THR A 88 5.08 9.14 5.91
N GLY A 89 6.15 9.36 5.16
CA GLY A 89 7.38 8.54 5.22
C GLY A 89 7.29 7.19 4.51
N TRP A 90 6.20 6.91 3.79
CA TRP A 90 6.16 5.80 2.84
C TRP A 90 7.08 6.08 1.67
N ARG A 91 7.79 5.06 1.20
CA ARG A 91 8.77 5.19 0.12
C ARG A 91 8.98 3.92 -0.66
N THR A 92 9.41 4.06 -1.90
CA THR A 92 9.88 2.95 -2.71
C THR A 92 11.32 2.59 -2.36
N THR A 93 11.76 1.40 -2.76
CA THR A 93 13.18 0.98 -2.66
C THR A 93 14.15 1.84 -3.48
N GLN A 94 13.65 2.60 -4.45
CA GLN A 94 14.43 3.50 -5.31
C GLN A 94 14.44 4.95 -4.81
N GLY A 95 13.77 5.23 -3.69
CA GLY A 95 13.86 6.53 -3.00
C GLY A 95 12.69 7.49 -3.21
N LEU A 96 11.74 7.19 -4.12
CA LEU A 96 10.52 7.97 -4.28
C LEU A 96 9.66 7.86 -3.02
N LYS A 97 9.23 8.98 -2.43
CA LYS A 97 8.47 9.01 -1.18
C LYS A 97 7.22 9.88 -1.28
N THR A 98 6.28 9.66 -0.36
CA THR A 98 5.13 10.55 -0.18
C THR A 98 5.60 11.98 0.08
N GLY A 99 4.98 12.95 -0.60
CA GLY A 99 5.34 14.36 -0.56
C GLY A 99 6.35 14.80 -1.63
N ASP A 100 6.97 13.87 -2.36
CA ASP A 100 7.80 14.24 -3.51
C ASP A 100 6.95 14.85 -4.63
N LEU A 101 7.55 15.70 -5.47
CA LEU A 101 6.88 16.26 -6.65
C LEU A 101 6.54 15.15 -7.66
N ALA A 102 5.43 15.31 -8.38
CA ALA A 102 5.00 14.36 -9.42
C ALA A 102 6.09 14.11 -10.49
N ALA A 103 6.88 15.14 -10.84
CA ALA A 103 7.99 15.03 -11.77
C ALA A 103 9.07 14.02 -11.32
N GLN A 104 9.22 13.78 -10.01
CA GLN A 104 10.16 12.79 -9.50
C GLN A 104 9.75 11.36 -9.83
N VAL A 105 8.46 11.09 -10.04
CA VAL A 105 7.99 9.76 -10.46
C VAL A 105 8.66 9.35 -11.76
N THR A 106 8.64 10.21 -12.77
CA THR A 106 9.23 9.91 -14.08
C THR A 106 10.75 10.10 -14.09
N SER A 107 11.31 10.90 -13.19
CA SER A 107 12.76 10.94 -12.99
C SER A 107 13.32 9.63 -12.45
N VAL A 108 12.58 8.94 -11.57
CA VAL A 108 13.04 7.68 -10.95
C VAL A 108 12.71 6.47 -11.82
N TYR A 109 11.55 6.44 -12.47
CA TYR A 109 11.04 5.25 -13.17
C TYR A 109 10.94 5.40 -14.69
N GLY A 110 11.38 6.53 -15.24
CA GLY A 110 11.20 6.85 -16.65
C GLY A 110 9.76 7.24 -17.00
N PRO A 111 9.43 7.43 -18.28
CA PRO A 111 8.08 7.78 -18.72
C PRO A 111 7.06 6.70 -18.36
N LEU A 112 5.95 7.08 -17.73
CA LEU A 112 4.87 6.17 -17.34
C LEU A 112 3.52 6.65 -17.87
N THR A 113 2.63 5.71 -18.18
CA THR A 113 1.24 6.04 -18.50
C THR A 113 0.53 6.58 -17.26
N ARG A 114 -0.21 7.67 -17.44
CA ARG A 114 -1.08 8.24 -16.42
C ARG A 114 -2.52 7.78 -16.62
N LEU A 115 -3.18 7.49 -15.52
CA LEU A 115 -4.62 7.24 -15.45
C LEU A 115 -5.25 8.34 -14.60
N GLU A 116 -6.23 9.04 -15.16
CA GLU A 116 -7.01 10.05 -14.44
C GLU A 116 -8.06 9.33 -13.57
N CYS A 117 -8.04 9.59 -12.26
CA CYS A 117 -8.96 8.99 -11.27
C CYS A 117 -9.98 10.01 -10.73
N GLY A 118 -10.25 11.08 -11.49
CA GLY A 118 -11.12 12.17 -11.08
C GLY A 118 -10.33 13.30 -10.44
N THR A 119 -10.16 13.27 -9.11
CA THR A 119 -9.46 14.35 -8.37
C THR A 119 -7.96 14.13 -8.23
N TYR A 120 -7.46 12.97 -8.60
CA TYR A 120 -6.06 12.57 -8.52
C TYR A 120 -5.70 11.70 -9.72
N GLU A 121 -4.41 11.44 -9.88
CA GLU A 121 -3.86 10.70 -10.99
C GLU A 121 -3.10 9.48 -10.48
N ALA A 122 -3.05 8.42 -11.28
CA ALA A 122 -2.23 7.25 -11.01
C ALA A 122 -1.21 7.06 -12.14
N TYR A 123 0.07 7.20 -11.81
CA TYR A 123 1.17 6.80 -12.70
C TYR A 123 1.34 5.29 -12.60
N GLN A 124 1.36 4.63 -13.76
CA GLN A 124 1.30 3.18 -13.84
C GLN A 124 2.66 2.60 -14.19
N LEU A 125 3.23 1.82 -13.27
CA LEU A 125 4.42 1.02 -13.50
C LEU A 125 4.02 -0.45 -13.65
N PRO A 126 3.87 -0.95 -14.90
CA PRO A 126 3.45 -2.30 -15.15
C PRO A 126 4.57 -3.31 -14.83
N HIS A 127 4.16 -4.46 -14.32
CA HIS A 127 4.99 -5.65 -14.13
C HIS A 127 4.28 -6.87 -14.73
N MET A 128 4.92 -8.03 -14.75
CA MET A 128 4.37 -9.25 -15.36
C MET A 128 2.93 -9.56 -14.89
N ASN A 129 2.71 -9.60 -13.56
CA ASN A 129 1.44 -9.97 -12.94
C ASN A 129 0.84 -8.90 -12.02
N ALA A 130 1.44 -7.71 -12.00
CA ALA A 130 1.08 -6.63 -11.10
C ALA A 130 1.23 -5.26 -11.76
N VAL A 131 0.63 -4.25 -11.17
CA VAL A 131 0.90 -2.84 -11.48
C VAL A 131 1.18 -2.14 -10.16
N THR A 132 2.32 -1.43 -10.12
CA THR A 132 2.60 -0.48 -9.05
C THR A 132 2.02 0.86 -9.49
N ALA A 133 1.19 1.47 -8.65
CA ALA A 133 0.63 2.78 -8.89
C ALA A 133 1.35 3.81 -7.99
N PHE A 134 1.69 4.96 -8.56
CA PHE A 134 2.08 6.14 -7.81
C PHE A 134 0.93 7.14 -7.90
N TYR A 135 0.21 7.33 -6.78
CA TYR A 135 -0.92 8.23 -6.71
C TYR A 135 -0.43 9.66 -6.50
N VAL A 136 -0.89 10.57 -7.36
CA VAL A 136 -0.49 11.98 -7.36
C VAL A 136 -1.72 12.85 -7.17
N PHE A 137 -1.66 13.74 -6.19
CA PHE A 137 -2.71 14.72 -5.89
C PHE A 137 -2.05 16.09 -5.68
N GLY A 138 -2.60 17.14 -6.30
CA GLY A 138 -2.03 18.49 -6.18
C GLY A 138 -0.57 18.58 -6.61
N GLY A 139 -0.16 17.81 -7.63
CA GLY A 139 1.22 17.81 -8.15
C GLY A 139 2.25 17.10 -7.27
N SER A 140 1.83 16.42 -6.21
CA SER A 140 2.72 15.70 -5.29
C SER A 140 2.32 14.23 -5.16
N VAL A 141 3.30 13.36 -4.92
CA VAL A 141 3.09 11.94 -4.61
C VAL A 141 2.33 11.84 -3.31
N TRP A 142 1.06 11.46 -3.43
CA TRP A 142 0.12 11.33 -2.33
C TRP A 142 0.09 9.90 -1.78
N GLY A 143 0.56 8.92 -2.54
CA GLY A 143 0.55 7.54 -2.07
C GLY A 143 1.01 6.52 -3.10
N PHE A 144 0.88 5.26 -2.70
CA PHE A 144 1.32 4.11 -3.47
C PHE A 144 0.24 3.03 -3.52
N GLY A 145 0.21 2.28 -4.62
CA GLY A 145 -0.62 1.10 -4.80
C GLY A 145 0.15 -0.06 -5.41
N LEU A 146 -0.27 -1.28 -5.09
CA LEU A 146 0.16 -2.51 -5.74
C LEU A 146 -1.08 -3.36 -6.00
N SER A 147 -1.40 -3.61 -7.27
CA SER A 147 -2.62 -4.32 -7.67
C SER A 147 -2.33 -5.40 -8.72
N ARG A 148 -3.17 -6.44 -8.78
CA ARG A 148 -3.18 -7.33 -9.94
C ARG A 148 -3.60 -6.55 -11.19
N ARG A 149 -3.11 -6.93 -12.37
CA ARG A 149 -3.44 -6.23 -13.64
C ARG A 149 -4.93 -6.17 -13.95
N SER A 150 -5.71 -7.15 -13.49
CA SER A 150 -7.17 -7.20 -13.70
C SER A 150 -7.96 -6.39 -12.67
N VAL A 151 -7.29 -5.62 -11.81
CA VAL A 151 -7.91 -4.83 -10.74
C VAL A 151 -7.73 -3.36 -11.10
N PRO A 152 -8.80 -2.54 -11.08
CA PRO A 152 -8.69 -1.10 -11.29
C PRO A 152 -7.63 -0.50 -10.36
N LEU A 153 -7.05 0.63 -10.74
CA LEU A 153 -6.09 1.36 -9.89
C LEU A 153 -6.72 2.52 -9.12
N CYS A 154 -7.76 3.13 -9.69
CA CYS A 154 -8.55 4.17 -9.03
C CYS A 154 -9.43 3.57 -7.92
N ARG A 155 -9.53 4.29 -6.81
CA ARG A 155 -10.23 3.97 -5.56
C ARG A 155 -11.13 5.11 -5.14
#